data_AF-A0A963SIR4-F1
#
_entry.id   AF-A0A963SIR4-F1
#
_cell.length_a   1.000
_cell.length_b   1.000
_cell.length_c   1.000
_cell.angle_alpha   90.00
_cell.angle_beta   90.00
_cell.angle_gamma   90.00
#
_symmetry.space_group_name_H-M   'P 1'
#
loop_
_entity.id
_entity.type
_entity.pdbx_description
1 polymer ?
#
loop_
_entity_poly.entity_id
_entity_poly.type
_entity_poly.pdbx_seq_one_letter_code
_entity_poly.pdbx_strand_id
1 'polypeptide(L)'
;RAGTIIFAATVILWLLLTFPKADPGESQVDASFAGQIAGAMHPVFEPIGFNREMTLALVPAMAAREVAVSSLATTYAVDSEDEDATNAALEAKVAALWSLPTALAFLAWFVFAPQCISTIAVARRETNGWKWPLFMVAYLFGLAYLFAGLTYWGAVALGL
;
A
#
# COMPACT_ATOMS: atom_id res chain seq x y z
N ARG A 1 7.16 24.61 -4.04
CA ARG A 1 7.64 23.82 -5.20
C ARG A 1 7.40 22.35 -4.90
N ALA A 2 6.98 21.53 -5.86
CA ALA A 2 6.60 20.13 -5.62
C ALA A 2 7.71 19.29 -4.95
N GLY A 3 8.98 19.56 -5.28
CA GLY A 3 10.13 18.82 -4.72
C GLY A 3 10.26 18.91 -3.20
N THR A 4 9.98 20.07 -2.57
CA THR A 4 10.06 20.22 -1.11
C THR A 4 9.00 19.36 -0.40
N ILE A 5 7.85 19.20 -1.01
CA ILE A 5 6.74 18.42 -0.45
C ILE A 5 7.03 16.93 -0.56
N ILE A 6 7.57 16.49 -1.71
CA ILE A 6 8.01 15.10 -1.90
C ILE A 6 9.10 14.75 -0.88
N PHE A 7 10.13 15.59 -0.76
CA PHE A 7 11.21 15.37 0.20
C PHE A 7 10.69 15.25 1.64
N ALA A 8 9.83 16.18 2.07
CA ALA A 8 9.23 16.12 3.40
C ALA A 8 8.39 14.85 3.61
N ALA A 9 7.59 14.45 2.62
CA ALA A 9 6.79 13.23 2.68
C ALA A 9 7.65 11.96 2.77
N THR A 10 8.76 11.88 2.03
CA THR A 10 9.69 10.75 2.09
C THR A 10 10.38 10.65 3.46
N VAL A 11 10.80 11.78 4.04
CA VAL A 11 11.39 11.80 5.40
C VAL A 11 10.37 11.35 6.45
N ILE A 12 9.13 11.82 6.35
CA ILE A 12 8.04 11.40 7.27
C ILE A 12 7.76 9.91 7.14
N LEU A 13 7.65 9.40 5.91
CA LEU A 13 7.44 7.98 5.65
C LEU A 13 8.58 7.12 6.21
N TRP A 14 9.82 7.55 5.99
CA TRP A 14 10.99 6.87 6.54
C TRP A 14 10.97 6.80 8.07
N LEU A 15 10.59 7.90 8.74
CA LEU A 15 10.43 7.92 10.19
C LEU A 15 9.33 6.96 10.67
N LEU A 16 8.19 6.93 9.97
CA LEU A 16 7.07 6.03 10.31
C LEU A 16 7.40 4.54 10.13
N LEU A 17 8.28 4.21 9.18
CA LEU A 17 8.76 2.84 8.95
C LEU A 17 9.93 2.44 9.89
N THR A 18 10.70 3.42 10.36
CA THR A 18 11.88 3.18 11.21
C THR A 18 11.55 3.15 12.70
N PHE A 19 10.51 3.87 13.11
CA PHE A 19 10.14 4.00 14.52
C PHE A 19 8.75 3.44 14.81
N PRO A 20 8.55 2.75 15.95
CA PRO A 20 9.58 2.29 16.89
C PRO A 20 10.49 1.21 16.28
N LYS A 21 11.72 1.07 16.79
CA LYS A 21 12.62 -0.02 16.40
C LYS A 21 12.07 -1.33 16.96
N ALA A 22 12.04 -2.37 16.15
CA ALA A 22 11.66 -3.71 16.57
C ALA A 22 12.61 -4.23 17.65
N ASP A 23 12.06 -4.97 18.62
CA ASP A 23 12.85 -5.75 19.57
C ASP A 23 13.54 -6.93 18.86
N PRO A 24 14.64 -7.49 19.41
CA PRO A 24 15.36 -8.60 18.78
C PRO A 24 14.44 -9.81 18.55
N GLY A 25 14.18 -10.14 17.27
CA GLY A 25 13.29 -11.23 16.86
C GLY A 25 11.93 -10.79 16.30
N GLU A 26 11.63 -9.50 16.26
CA GLU A 26 10.41 -8.95 15.66
C GLU A 26 10.70 -8.30 14.29
N SER A 27 9.74 -8.37 13.36
CA SER A 27 9.84 -7.71 12.06
C SER A 27 9.79 -6.19 12.24
N GLN A 28 10.83 -5.49 11.77
CA GLN A 28 10.89 -4.02 11.80
C GLN A 28 9.69 -3.37 11.11
N VAL A 29 9.15 -4.00 10.07
CA VAL A 29 7.98 -3.49 9.33
C VAL A 29 6.72 -3.57 10.20
N ASP A 30 6.54 -4.66 10.94
CA ASP A 30 5.37 -4.86 11.82
C ASP A 30 5.43 -4.00 13.09
N ALA A 31 6.61 -3.84 13.69
CA ALA A 31 6.78 -3.04 14.89
C ALA A 31 6.61 -1.54 14.63
N SER A 32 6.95 -1.09 13.41
CA SER A 32 6.91 0.33 13.02
C SER A 32 5.51 0.96 13.15
N PHE A 33 5.44 2.29 13.29
CA PHE A 33 4.15 3.00 13.31
C PHE A 33 3.36 2.77 12.03
N ALA A 34 4.02 2.67 10.87
CA ALA A 34 3.38 2.32 9.62
C ALA A 34 2.75 0.91 9.68
N GLY A 35 3.45 -0.06 10.29
CA GLY A 35 2.94 -1.42 10.53
C GLY A 35 1.76 -1.48 11.48
N GLN A 36 1.80 -0.73 12.56
CA GLN A 36 0.67 -0.64 13.49
C GLN A 36 -0.57 -0.01 12.85
N ILE A 37 -0.38 1.07 12.07
CA ILE A 37 -1.46 1.71 11.32
C ILE A 37 -2.04 0.74 10.28
N ALA A 38 -1.20 0.04 9.54
CA ALA A 38 -1.62 -0.94 8.55
C ALA A 38 -2.34 -2.14 9.18
N GLY A 39 -1.88 -2.62 10.34
CA GLY A 39 -2.56 -3.67 11.11
C GLY A 39 -3.93 -3.22 11.62
N ALA A 40 -4.07 -1.96 12.04
CA ALA A 40 -5.35 -1.38 12.42
C ALA A 40 -6.30 -1.19 11.22
N MET A 41 -5.75 -0.94 10.03
CA MET A 41 -6.51 -0.82 8.78
C MET A 41 -6.92 -2.18 8.21
N HIS A 42 -6.10 -3.21 8.38
CA HIS A 42 -6.29 -4.56 7.84
C HIS A 42 -7.73 -5.11 7.91
N PRO A 43 -8.47 -5.07 9.04
CA PRO A 43 -9.83 -5.62 9.10
C PRO A 43 -10.81 -4.96 8.13
N VAL A 44 -10.53 -3.76 7.63
CA VAL A 44 -11.34 -3.08 6.61
C VAL A 44 -11.03 -3.63 5.21
N PHE A 45 -9.82 -4.10 4.98
CA PHE A 45 -9.31 -4.59 3.70
C PHE A 45 -9.38 -6.12 3.55
N GLU A 46 -9.45 -6.85 4.65
CA GLU A 46 -9.67 -8.30 4.68
C GLU A 46 -10.89 -8.76 3.85
N PRO A 47 -12.06 -8.08 3.89
CA PRO A 47 -13.24 -8.49 3.10
C PRO A 47 -13.09 -8.35 1.59
N ILE A 48 -12.09 -7.60 1.11
CA ILE A 48 -11.77 -7.48 -0.32
C ILE A 48 -10.58 -8.37 -0.71
N GLY A 49 -10.19 -9.30 0.16
CA GLY A 49 -9.16 -10.29 -0.08
C GLY A 49 -7.73 -9.80 0.11
N PHE A 50 -7.52 -8.64 0.74
CA PHE A 50 -6.19 -8.08 0.95
C PHE A 50 -5.55 -8.64 2.20
N ASN A 51 -4.29 -9.06 2.06
CA ASN A 51 -3.47 -9.51 3.18
C ASN A 51 -2.86 -8.31 3.94
N ARG A 52 -2.32 -8.59 5.12
CA ARG A 52 -1.67 -7.58 5.98
C ARG A 52 -0.50 -6.89 5.29
N GLU A 53 0.33 -7.63 4.54
CA GLU A 53 1.46 -7.08 3.76
C GLU A 53 0.99 -6.15 2.63
N MET A 54 -0.11 -6.49 1.96
CA MET A 54 -0.71 -5.63 0.92
C MET A 54 -1.22 -4.33 1.54
N THR A 55 -1.90 -4.43 2.68
CA THR A 55 -2.42 -3.27 3.42
C THR A 55 -1.27 -2.38 3.92
N LEU A 56 -0.19 -3.00 4.39
CA LEU A 56 1.08 -2.34 4.73
C LEU A 56 1.65 -1.56 3.56
N ALA A 57 1.70 -2.16 2.36
CA ALA A 57 2.21 -1.53 1.16
C ALA A 57 1.34 -0.38 0.63
N LEU A 58 0.06 -0.29 1.01
CA LEU A 58 -0.80 0.83 0.62
C LEU A 58 -0.33 2.17 1.22
N VAL A 59 0.24 2.15 2.43
CA VAL A 59 0.72 3.35 3.13
C VAL A 59 1.88 4.03 2.38
N PRO A 60 2.99 3.35 2.04
CA PRO A 60 4.02 3.92 1.18
C PRO A 60 3.55 4.12 -0.26
N ALA A 61 2.62 3.31 -0.78
CA ALA A 61 2.05 3.50 -2.13
C ALA A 61 1.38 4.86 -2.30
N MET A 62 0.76 5.40 -1.23
CA MET A 62 0.21 6.75 -1.25
C MET A 62 1.28 7.83 -1.43
N ALA A 63 2.50 7.61 -0.91
CA ALA A 63 3.60 8.54 -1.06
C ALA A 63 4.15 8.55 -2.50
N ALA A 64 4.36 7.37 -3.06
CA ALA A 64 4.70 7.18 -4.47
C ALA A 64 4.33 5.75 -4.93
N ARG A 65 3.74 5.62 -6.12
CA ARG A 65 3.25 4.34 -6.64
C ARG A 65 4.38 3.34 -6.86
N GLU A 66 5.55 3.82 -7.23
CA GLU A 66 6.77 3.04 -7.46
C GLU A 66 7.36 2.50 -6.15
N VAL A 67 7.13 3.21 -5.04
CA VAL A 67 7.60 2.80 -3.71
C VAL A 67 6.76 1.65 -3.17
N ALA A 68 5.54 1.43 -3.68
CA ALA A 68 4.72 0.28 -3.31
C ALA A 68 5.41 -1.05 -3.64
N VAL A 69 5.92 -1.20 -4.87
CA VAL A 69 6.61 -2.42 -5.32
C VAL A 69 7.90 -2.63 -4.52
N SER A 70 8.67 -1.56 -4.31
CA SER A 70 9.87 -1.62 -3.47
C SER A 70 9.54 -2.03 -2.04
N SER A 71 8.44 -1.53 -1.46
CA SER A 71 8.04 -1.86 -0.09
C SER A 71 7.55 -3.30 0.06
N LEU A 72 6.81 -3.82 -0.94
CA LEU A 72 6.43 -5.23 -0.99
C LEU A 72 7.68 -6.09 -1.11
N ALA A 73 8.59 -5.75 -2.04
CA ALA A 73 9.84 -6.46 -2.22
C ALA A 73 10.63 -6.52 -0.90
N THR A 74 10.82 -5.39 -0.19
CA THR A 74 11.50 -5.38 1.11
C THR A 74 10.75 -6.16 2.18
N THR A 75 9.42 -6.07 2.25
CA THR A 75 8.63 -6.79 3.27
C THR A 75 8.74 -8.30 3.08
N TYR A 76 8.64 -8.78 1.84
CA TYR A 76 8.81 -10.18 1.50
C TYR A 76 10.28 -10.65 1.55
N ALA A 77 11.24 -9.74 1.33
CA ALA A 77 12.68 -10.01 1.43
C ALA A 77 13.14 -10.16 2.87
N VAL A 78 12.58 -9.39 3.81
CA VAL A 78 12.98 -9.45 5.23
C VAL A 78 12.65 -10.82 5.86
N ASP A 79 11.82 -11.63 5.21
CA ASP A 79 11.57 -13.04 5.56
C ASP A 79 12.60 -14.02 4.95
N SER A 80 13.61 -13.54 4.22
CA SER A 80 14.66 -14.34 3.56
C SER A 80 16.02 -13.65 3.62
N GLU A 81 17.02 -14.28 4.24
CA GLU A 81 18.34 -13.68 4.55
C GLU A 81 19.23 -13.31 3.32
N ASP A 82 18.77 -13.48 2.07
CA ASP A 82 19.57 -13.27 0.85
C ASP A 82 18.93 -12.29 -0.16
N GLU A 83 19.62 -11.17 -0.45
CA GLU A 83 19.15 -10.06 -1.32
C GLU A 83 19.05 -10.44 -2.81
N ASP A 84 19.94 -11.29 -3.34
CA ASP A 84 19.90 -11.71 -4.76
C ASP A 84 18.85 -12.82 -5.03
N ALA A 85 18.50 -13.59 -4.01
CA ALA A 85 17.41 -14.57 -4.05
C ALA A 85 16.02 -13.91 -3.95
N THR A 86 15.97 -12.64 -3.51
CA THR A 86 14.74 -11.92 -3.20
C THR A 86 13.80 -11.78 -4.40
N ASN A 87 14.27 -11.44 -5.60
CA ASN A 87 13.35 -11.23 -6.75
C ASN A 87 12.71 -12.54 -7.25
N ALA A 88 13.48 -13.63 -7.31
CA ALA A 88 12.96 -14.93 -7.72
C ALA A 88 12.10 -15.58 -6.62
N ALA A 89 12.49 -15.39 -5.34
CA ALA A 89 11.68 -15.79 -4.20
C ALA A 89 10.39 -14.98 -4.09
N LEU A 90 10.40 -13.70 -4.48
CA LEU A 90 9.22 -12.84 -4.54
C LEU A 90 8.22 -13.35 -5.59
N GLU A 91 8.64 -13.69 -6.80
CA GLU A 91 7.74 -14.28 -7.80
C GLU A 91 7.13 -15.59 -7.30
N ALA A 92 7.94 -16.47 -6.71
CA ALA A 92 7.46 -17.75 -6.18
C ALA A 92 6.52 -17.57 -4.97
N LYS A 93 6.83 -16.65 -4.05
CA LYS A 93 5.99 -16.35 -2.88
C LYS A 93 4.73 -15.60 -3.25
N VAL A 94 4.78 -14.64 -4.17
CA VAL A 94 3.59 -13.95 -4.68
C VAL A 94 2.68 -14.97 -5.40
N ALA A 95 3.23 -15.85 -6.23
CA ALA A 95 2.45 -16.90 -6.88
C ALA A 95 1.84 -17.91 -5.89
N ALA A 96 2.48 -18.15 -4.73
CA ALA A 96 2.00 -19.07 -3.70
C ALA A 96 1.03 -18.42 -2.68
N LEU A 97 1.24 -17.15 -2.34
CA LEU A 97 0.50 -16.42 -1.30
C LEU A 97 -0.66 -15.59 -1.86
N TRP A 98 -0.63 -15.24 -3.14
CA TRP A 98 -1.69 -14.44 -3.77
C TRP A 98 -2.62 -15.36 -4.54
N SER A 99 -3.83 -15.54 -4.03
CA SER A 99 -4.91 -16.13 -4.82
C SER A 99 -5.18 -15.26 -6.05
N LEU A 100 -5.58 -15.88 -7.17
CA LEU A 100 -5.92 -15.16 -8.40
C LEU A 100 -6.96 -14.04 -8.14
N PRO A 101 -8.02 -14.25 -7.33
CA PRO A 101 -8.95 -13.19 -6.94
C PRO A 101 -8.28 -12.02 -6.23
N THR A 102 -7.38 -12.29 -5.29
CA THR A 102 -6.65 -11.26 -4.54
C THR A 102 -5.73 -10.45 -5.45
N ALA A 103 -5.02 -11.10 -6.37
CA ALA A 103 -4.15 -10.42 -7.33
C ALA A 103 -4.95 -9.49 -8.25
N LEU A 104 -6.10 -9.95 -8.75
CA LEU A 104 -7.00 -9.14 -9.57
C LEU A 104 -7.59 -7.97 -8.79
N ALA A 105 -7.98 -8.18 -7.54
CA ALA A 105 -8.47 -7.11 -6.66
C ALA A 105 -7.38 -6.06 -6.37
N PHE A 106 -6.13 -6.48 -6.17
CA PHE A 106 -4.99 -5.60 -5.98
C PHE A 106 -4.70 -4.77 -7.24
N LEU A 107 -4.77 -5.38 -8.43
CA LEU A 107 -4.64 -4.64 -9.70
C LEU A 107 -5.78 -3.63 -9.88
N ALA A 108 -7.03 -4.04 -9.64
CA ALA A 108 -8.19 -3.16 -9.70
C ALA A 108 -8.04 -1.97 -8.73
N TRP A 109 -7.54 -2.22 -7.52
CA TRP A 109 -7.22 -1.16 -6.58
C TRP A 109 -6.23 -0.16 -7.17
N PHE A 110 -5.10 -0.59 -7.73
CA PHE A 110 -4.10 0.33 -8.30
C PHE A 110 -4.58 1.12 -9.53
N VAL A 111 -5.57 0.62 -10.26
CA VAL A 111 -6.22 1.36 -11.35
C VAL A 111 -6.95 2.60 -10.81
N PHE A 112 -7.68 2.45 -9.71
CA PHE A 112 -8.50 3.51 -9.11
C PHE A 112 -7.83 4.25 -7.95
N ALA A 113 -6.74 3.69 -7.41
CA ALA A 113 -6.06 4.18 -6.23
C ALA A 113 -5.70 5.66 -6.36
N PRO A 114 -5.81 6.42 -5.26
CA PRO A 114 -5.60 7.86 -5.25
C PRO A 114 -4.26 8.27 -5.87
N GLN A 115 -4.28 9.45 -6.47
CA GLN A 115 -3.10 10.12 -7.00
C GLN A 115 -2.07 10.40 -5.88
N CYS A 116 -0.79 10.40 -6.24
CA CYS A 116 0.33 10.57 -5.31
C CYS A 116 0.22 11.86 -4.48
N ILE A 117 0.92 11.93 -3.34
CA ILE A 117 0.94 13.12 -2.44
C ILE A 117 1.24 14.43 -3.21
N SER A 118 2.09 14.36 -4.24
CA SER A 118 2.39 15.50 -5.12
C SER A 118 1.15 16.07 -5.82
N THR A 119 0.27 15.22 -6.34
CA THR A 119 -0.98 15.63 -7.00
C THR A 119 -1.95 16.23 -6.00
N ILE A 120 -2.10 15.64 -4.81
CA ILE A 120 -2.96 16.17 -3.74
C ILE A 120 -2.46 17.56 -3.29
N ALA A 121 -1.14 17.70 -3.15
CA ALA A 121 -0.52 18.96 -2.78
C ALA A 121 -0.71 20.06 -3.84
N VAL A 122 -0.61 19.72 -5.12
CA VAL A 122 -0.91 20.65 -6.21
C VAL A 122 -2.41 20.97 -6.25
N ALA A 123 -3.29 19.97 -6.15
CA ALA A 123 -4.74 20.20 -6.10
C ALA A 123 -5.11 21.19 -4.99
N ARG A 124 -4.57 21.01 -3.77
CA ARG A 124 -4.77 21.93 -2.64
C ARG A 124 -4.36 23.36 -2.98
N ARG A 125 -3.23 23.54 -3.67
CA ARG A 125 -2.71 24.88 -4.02
C ARG A 125 -3.61 25.58 -5.04
N GLU A 126 -4.12 24.83 -6.02
CA GLU A 126 -4.95 25.38 -7.11
C GLU A 126 -6.38 25.64 -6.64
N THR A 127 -6.93 24.77 -5.79
CA THR A 127 -8.30 24.92 -5.26
C THR A 127 -8.38 25.80 -4.00
N ASN A 128 -7.24 26.36 -3.57
CA ASN A 128 -7.10 27.22 -2.40
C ASN A 128 -7.84 26.71 -1.14
N GLY A 129 -7.81 25.38 -0.90
CA GLY A 129 -8.59 24.76 0.18
C GLY A 129 -8.52 23.23 0.19
N TRP A 130 -8.88 22.64 1.34
CA TRP A 130 -8.87 21.18 1.57
C TRP A 130 -10.13 20.45 1.13
N LYS A 131 -11.24 21.17 0.89
CA LYS A 131 -12.53 20.55 0.54
C LYS A 131 -12.43 19.70 -0.73
N TRP A 132 -11.84 20.26 -1.80
CA TRP A 132 -11.72 19.59 -3.10
C TRP A 132 -10.69 18.44 -3.10
N PRO A 133 -9.47 18.60 -2.57
CA PRO A 133 -8.53 17.49 -2.47
C PRO A 133 -9.06 16.34 -1.61
N LEU A 134 -9.71 16.63 -0.48
CA LEU A 134 -10.26 15.59 0.38
C LEU A 134 -11.42 14.86 -0.30
N PHE A 135 -12.29 15.59 -1.00
CA PHE A 135 -13.36 14.98 -1.81
C PHE A 135 -12.78 14.08 -2.91
N MET A 136 -11.76 14.54 -3.64
CA MET A 136 -11.09 13.76 -4.68
C MET A 136 -10.48 12.47 -4.11
N VAL A 137 -9.75 12.57 -3.00
CA VAL A 137 -9.12 11.43 -2.33
C VAL A 137 -10.20 10.45 -1.84
N ALA A 138 -11.22 10.94 -1.12
CA ALA A 138 -12.29 10.10 -0.61
C ALA A 138 -13.08 9.41 -1.73
N TYR A 139 -13.36 10.13 -2.82
CA TYR A 139 -14.03 9.59 -4.00
C TYR A 139 -13.23 8.48 -4.66
N LEU A 140 -11.93 8.71 -4.92
CA LEU A 140 -11.05 7.71 -5.55
C LEU A 140 -10.83 6.50 -4.64
N PHE A 141 -10.67 6.70 -3.33
CA PHE A 141 -10.58 5.60 -2.37
C PHE A 141 -11.86 4.77 -2.32
N GLY A 142 -13.03 5.43 -2.28
CA GLY A 142 -14.31 4.73 -2.29
C GLY A 142 -14.51 3.92 -3.58
N LEU A 143 -14.12 4.49 -4.72
CA LEU A 143 -14.18 3.81 -6.00
C LEU A 143 -13.22 2.62 -6.05
N ALA A 144 -11.98 2.79 -5.59
CA ALA A 144 -10.99 1.72 -5.53
C ALA A 144 -11.46 0.56 -4.64
N TYR A 145 -12.03 0.85 -3.47
CA TYR A 145 -12.58 -0.16 -2.57
C TYR A 145 -13.74 -0.93 -3.22
N LEU A 146 -14.67 -0.21 -3.86
CA LEU A 146 -15.80 -0.82 -4.56
C LEU A 146 -15.35 -1.73 -5.69
N PHE A 147 -14.48 -1.27 -6.58
CA PHE A 147 -14.04 -2.07 -7.72
C PHE A 147 -13.11 -3.22 -7.32
N ALA A 148 -12.24 -3.03 -6.32
CA ALA A 148 -11.43 -4.12 -5.77
C ALA A 148 -12.32 -5.20 -5.15
N GLY A 149 -13.32 -4.80 -4.35
CA GLY A 149 -14.31 -5.73 -3.80
C GLY A 149 -15.11 -6.45 -4.89
N LEU A 150 -15.67 -5.73 -5.86
CA LEU A 150 -16.41 -6.34 -6.98
C LEU A 150 -15.56 -7.33 -7.75
N THR A 151 -14.27 -7.02 -7.96
CA THR A 151 -13.33 -7.90 -8.64
C THR A 151 -13.04 -9.15 -7.81
N TYR A 152 -12.79 -8.98 -6.51
CA TYR A 152 -12.56 -10.10 -5.58
C TYR A 152 -13.76 -11.04 -5.52
N TRP A 153 -14.93 -10.52 -5.17
CA TRP A 153 -16.16 -11.30 -5.05
C TRP A 153 -16.61 -11.88 -6.40
N GLY A 154 -16.39 -11.15 -7.50
CA GLY A 154 -16.66 -11.62 -8.85
C GLY A 154 -15.75 -12.79 -9.25
N ALA A 155 -14.45 -12.71 -8.96
CA ALA A 155 -13.52 -13.79 -9.23
C ALA A 155 -13.81 -15.03 -8.36
N VAL A 156 -14.10 -14.84 -7.07
CA VAL A 156 -14.50 -15.92 -6.15
C VAL A 156 -15.81 -16.57 -6.61
N ALA A 157 -16.80 -15.78 -7.05
CA ALA A 157 -18.07 -16.31 -7.58
C ALA A 157 -17.90 -17.11 -8.89
N LEU A 158 -16.87 -16.81 -9.67
CA LEU A 158 -16.48 -17.56 -10.87
C LEU A 158 -15.67 -18.83 -10.55
N GLY A 159 -15.34 -19.08 -9.28
CA GLY A 159 -14.60 -20.26 -8.82
C GLY A 159 -13.09 -20.19 -9.08
N LEU A 160 -12.55 -18.98 -9.23
CA LEU A 160 -11.11 -18.69 -9.26
C LEU A 160 -10.58 -18.45 -7.84
#